data_AF-A0A965P9R1-F1
#
_entry.id   AF-A0A965P9R1-F1
#
_cell.length_a   1.000
_cell.length_b   1.000
_cell.length_c   1.000
_cell.angle_alpha   90.00
_cell.angle_beta   90.00
_cell.angle_gamma   90.00
#
_symmetry.space_group_name_H-M   'P 1'
#
loop_
_entity.id
_entity.type
_entity.pdbx_description
1 polymer ?
#
loop_
_entity_poly.entity_id
_entity_poly.type
_entity_poly.pdbx_seq_one_letter_code
_entity_poly.pdbx_strand_id
1 'polypeptide(L)'
;MFQVIAEETKSDTVVVNIKTNPAATKLPGYVYIGRGSMWGNPFKVIPHGKHTREEAIAMYEAYIQTQPRLLELLPTLKGKTLGCYCKPEACHGDILVKLLTEATQ
;
A
#
# COMPACT_ATOMS: atom_id res chain seq x y z
N MET A 1 -23.37 3.17 -32.08
CA MET A 1 -23.61 3.17 -30.62
C MET A 1 -22.76 2.06 -30.04
N PHE A 2 -21.48 2.33 -29.74
CA PHE A 2 -20.60 1.35 -29.12
C PHE A 2 -20.59 1.64 -27.63
N GLN A 3 -21.24 0.75 -26.87
CA GLN A 3 -21.21 0.78 -25.42
C GLN A 3 -19.91 0.12 -25.01
N VAL A 4 -18.91 0.96 -24.67
CA VAL A 4 -17.67 0.48 -24.07
C VAL A 4 -18.03 0.03 -22.66
N ILE A 5 -18.04 -1.28 -22.45
CA ILE A 5 -18.09 -1.88 -21.11
C ILE A 5 -16.74 -1.58 -20.45
N ALA A 6 -16.74 -0.66 -19.48
CA ALA A 6 -15.59 -0.47 -18.61
C ALA A 6 -15.46 -1.72 -17.74
N GLU A 7 -14.51 -2.59 -18.05
CA GLU A 7 -14.05 -3.59 -17.09
C GLU A 7 -13.47 -2.82 -15.90
N GLU A 8 -14.16 -2.85 -14.77
CA GLU A 8 -13.64 -2.35 -13.50
C GLU A 8 -12.37 -3.14 -13.15
N THR A 9 -11.20 -2.59 -13.48
CA THR A 9 -9.93 -3.23 -13.15
C THR A 9 -9.72 -3.13 -11.64
N LYS A 10 -10.15 -4.14 -10.88
CA LYS A 10 -9.65 -4.35 -9.52
C LYS A 10 -8.13 -4.32 -9.57
N SER A 11 -7.52 -3.60 -8.64
CA SER A 11 -6.06 -3.52 -8.57
C SER A 11 -5.49 -4.92 -8.28
N ASP A 12 -4.72 -5.48 -9.21
CA ASP A 12 -3.97 -6.73 -9.03
C ASP A 12 -2.83 -6.61 -8.00
N THR A 13 -2.67 -5.43 -7.41
CA THR A 13 -1.66 -5.14 -6.38
C THR A 13 -2.04 -5.81 -5.07
N VAL A 14 -1.11 -6.60 -4.52
CA VAL A 14 -1.32 -7.34 -3.26
C VAL A 14 -0.28 -6.98 -2.21
N VAL A 15 -0.67 -7.03 -0.93
CA VAL A 15 0.24 -6.81 0.20
C VAL A 15 0.58 -8.13 0.86
N VAL A 16 1.87 -8.42 1.01
CA VAL A 16 2.38 -9.68 1.59
C VAL A 16 3.23 -9.42 2.83
N ASN A 17 3.21 -10.37 3.78
CA ASN A 17 4.13 -10.35 4.90
C ASN A 17 5.48 -10.98 4.47
N ILE A 18 6.56 -10.20 4.55
CA ILE A 18 7.91 -10.62 4.14
C ILE A 18 8.52 -11.64 5.11
N LYS A 19 8.21 -11.58 6.41
CA LYS A 19 8.70 -12.55 7.41
C LYS A 19 8.15 -13.94 7.16
N THR A 20 6.86 -14.04 6.86
CA THR A 20 6.19 -15.33 6.64
C THR A 20 6.26 -15.79 5.19
N ASN A 21 6.49 -14.88 4.24
CA ASN A 21 6.72 -15.20 2.82
C ASN A 21 7.96 -14.46 2.27
N PRO A 22 9.18 -14.88 2.66
CA PRO A 22 10.41 -14.26 2.19
C PRO A 22 10.65 -14.49 0.69
N ALA A 23 10.06 -15.54 0.08
CA ALA A 23 10.16 -15.80 -1.35
C ALA A 23 9.55 -14.68 -2.20
N ALA A 24 8.57 -13.95 -1.67
CA ALA A 24 7.96 -12.80 -2.35
C ALA A 24 8.97 -11.70 -2.71
N THR A 25 10.07 -11.58 -1.96
CA THR A 25 11.14 -10.60 -2.25
C THR A 25 11.86 -10.84 -3.58
N LYS A 26 11.71 -12.04 -4.16
CA LYS A 26 12.29 -12.43 -5.45
C LYS A 26 11.31 -12.31 -6.61
N LEU A 27 10.05 -11.94 -6.36
CA LEU A 27 9.04 -11.84 -7.42
C LEU A 27 9.33 -10.65 -8.34
N PRO A 28 9.09 -10.80 -9.66
CA PRO A 28 9.12 -9.67 -10.57
C PRO A 28 8.07 -8.63 -10.14
N GLY A 29 8.48 -7.37 -10.01
CA GLY A 29 7.58 -6.31 -9.54
C GLY A 29 7.34 -6.31 -8.01
N TYR A 30 8.20 -6.96 -7.23
CA TYR A 30 8.23 -6.76 -5.79
C TYR A 30 8.62 -5.32 -5.44
N VAL A 31 7.88 -4.70 -4.53
CA VAL A 31 8.17 -3.36 -3.99
C VAL A 31 8.15 -3.42 -2.47
N TYR A 32 9.26 -3.07 -1.82
CA TYR A 32 9.30 -2.94 -0.37
C TYR A 32 8.63 -1.64 0.06
N ILE A 33 7.60 -1.73 0.90
CA ILE A 33 6.83 -0.59 1.41
C ILE A 33 7.00 -0.38 2.92
N GLY A 34 7.87 -1.14 3.57
CA GLY A 34 8.11 -1.02 5.01
C GLY A 34 8.84 0.26 5.41
N ARG A 35 9.14 0.40 6.71
CA ARG A 35 9.84 1.59 7.24
C ARG A 35 11.19 1.79 6.53
N GLY A 36 11.53 3.05 6.27
CA GLY A 36 12.73 3.45 5.52
C GLY A 36 12.53 3.52 4.00
N SER A 37 11.41 2.99 3.47
CA SER A 37 11.01 3.23 2.08
C SER A 37 10.23 4.53 1.94
N MET A 38 10.12 5.04 0.70
CA MET A 38 9.26 6.19 0.38
C MET A 38 7.76 5.94 0.63
N TRP A 39 7.35 4.67 0.68
CA TRP A 39 5.98 4.23 0.95
C TRP A 39 5.75 3.88 2.43
N GLY A 40 6.78 4.00 3.26
CA GLY A 40 6.71 3.60 4.67
C GLY A 40 5.78 4.49 5.49
N ASN A 41 5.01 3.89 6.39
CA ASN A 41 4.23 4.65 7.37
C ASN A 41 5.16 5.39 8.37
N PRO A 42 5.14 6.74 8.43
CA PRO A 42 5.95 7.50 9.38
C PRO A 42 5.42 7.40 10.83
N PHE A 43 4.16 7.03 11.02
CA PHE A 43 3.52 6.88 12.32
C PHE A 43 3.84 5.50 12.90
N LYS A 44 4.53 5.49 14.04
CA LYS A 44 4.99 4.25 14.70
C LYS A 44 3.93 3.75 15.68
N VAL A 45 3.65 2.45 15.60
CA VAL A 45 2.78 1.73 16.53
C VAL A 45 3.50 1.40 17.84
N ILE A 46 2.76 1.30 18.93
CA ILE A 46 3.22 0.81 20.24
C ILE A 46 3.78 -0.63 20.09
N PRO A 47 4.85 -1.00 20.83
CA PRO A 47 5.56 -0.24 21.88
C PRO A 47 6.67 0.69 21.36
N HIS A 48 6.98 0.68 20.07
CA HIS A 48 8.08 1.46 19.49
C HIS A 48 7.68 2.87 19.04
N GLY A 49 6.47 3.30 19.41
CA GLY A 49 5.83 4.54 19.01
C GLY A 49 4.74 4.94 19.99
N LYS A 50 3.78 5.74 19.52
CA LYS A 50 2.76 6.36 20.37
C LYS A 50 1.32 6.01 19.98
N HIS A 51 1.14 5.34 18.85
CA HIS A 51 -0.17 5.13 18.24
C HIS A 51 -0.59 3.67 18.34
N THR A 52 -1.90 3.44 18.41
CA THR A 52 -2.46 2.14 18.04
C THR A 52 -2.22 1.86 16.56
N ARG A 53 -2.44 0.62 16.12
CA ARG A 53 -2.30 0.27 14.71
C ARG A 53 -3.32 1.03 13.85
N GLU A 54 -4.53 1.12 14.34
CA GLU A 54 -5.66 1.78 13.69
C GLU A 54 -5.40 3.27 13.55
N GLU A 55 -4.94 3.93 14.62
CA GLU A 55 -4.53 5.34 14.59
C GLU A 55 -3.39 5.56 13.58
N ALA A 56 -2.34 4.76 13.63
CA ALA A 56 -1.21 4.91 12.71
C ALA A 56 -1.62 4.73 11.24
N ILE A 57 -2.58 3.86 10.95
CA ILE A 57 -3.11 3.64 9.60
C ILE A 57 -4.00 4.80 9.16
N ALA A 58 -4.91 5.27 10.01
CA ALA A 58 -5.76 6.42 9.71
C ALA A 58 -4.92 7.69 9.48
N MET A 59 -3.90 7.92 10.31
CA MET A 59 -2.95 9.01 10.11
C MET A 59 -2.16 8.86 8.82
N TYR A 60 -1.78 7.63 8.44
CA TYR A 60 -1.09 7.37 7.18
C TYR A 60 -1.97 7.68 5.97
N GLU A 61 -3.24 7.31 6.01
CA GLU A 61 -4.22 7.61 4.96
C GLU A 61 -4.41 9.12 4.77
N ALA A 62 -4.50 9.88 5.86
CA ALA A 62 -4.52 11.34 5.77
C ALA A 62 -3.19 11.89 5.24
N TYR A 63 -2.06 11.37 5.74
CA TYR A 63 -0.72 11.83 5.34
C TYR A 63 -0.45 11.61 3.85
N ILE A 64 -0.66 10.42 3.31
CA ILE A 64 -0.29 10.10 1.93
C ILE A 64 -1.04 10.97 0.90
N GLN A 65 -2.28 11.36 1.21
CA GLN A 65 -3.08 12.28 0.39
C GLN A 65 -2.53 13.72 0.36
N THR A 66 -1.69 14.09 1.33
CA THR A 66 -0.99 15.38 1.35
C THR A 66 0.35 15.36 0.61
N GLN A 67 0.75 14.21 0.05
CA GLN A 67 2.07 14.02 -0.58
C GLN A 67 1.94 13.97 -2.11
N PRO A 68 1.92 15.11 -2.83
CA PRO A 68 1.64 15.14 -4.27
C PRO A 68 2.62 14.28 -5.08
N ARG A 69 3.92 14.32 -4.76
CA ARG A 69 4.93 13.48 -5.43
C ARG A 69 4.72 11.99 -5.21
N LEU A 70 4.21 11.57 -4.06
CA LEU A 70 3.92 10.16 -3.80
C LEU A 70 2.64 9.74 -4.54
N LEU A 71 1.63 10.61 -4.60
CA LEU A 71 0.42 10.36 -5.38
C LEU A 71 0.71 10.25 -6.88
N GLU A 72 1.59 11.09 -7.44
CA GLU A 72 2.06 10.99 -8.84
C GLU A 72 2.72 9.63 -9.13
N LEU A 73 3.42 9.07 -8.15
CA LEU A 73 4.09 7.78 -8.26
C LEU A 73 3.18 6.60 -7.90
N LEU A 74 2.01 6.83 -7.32
CA LEU A 74 1.12 5.77 -6.87
C LEU A 74 0.76 4.78 -7.99
N PRO A 75 0.45 5.20 -9.24
CA PRO A 75 0.15 4.27 -10.34
C PRO A 75 1.26 3.27 -10.65
N THR A 76 2.52 3.57 -10.29
CA THR A 76 3.66 2.64 -10.48
C THR A 76 3.53 1.36 -9.64
N LEU A 77 2.68 1.39 -8.61
CA LEU A 77 2.38 0.25 -7.75
C LEU A 77 1.32 -0.69 -8.32
N LYS A 78 0.64 -0.35 -9.44
CA LYS A 78 -0.37 -1.22 -10.07
C LYS A 78 0.24 -2.55 -10.52
N GLY A 79 -0.39 -3.65 -10.12
CA GLY A 79 0.07 -5.03 -10.40
C GLY A 79 1.35 -5.44 -9.67
N LYS A 80 1.79 -4.69 -8.64
CA LYS A 80 2.99 -5.00 -7.86
C LYS A 80 2.67 -5.85 -6.63
N THR A 81 3.67 -6.59 -6.17
CA THR A 81 3.62 -7.26 -4.85
C THR A 81 4.27 -6.36 -3.81
N LEU A 82 3.47 -5.82 -2.89
CA LEU A 82 3.93 -4.88 -1.86
C LEU A 82 4.36 -5.65 -0.60
N GLY A 83 5.65 -5.58 -0.28
CA GLY A 83 6.21 -6.21 0.90
C GLY A 83 6.09 -5.35 2.16
N CYS A 84 5.43 -5.86 3.19
CA CYS A 84 5.40 -5.27 4.53
C CYS A 84 5.60 -6.33 5.63
N TYR A 85 5.63 -5.91 6.89
CA TYR A 85 5.75 -6.81 8.05
C TYR A 85 4.44 -6.94 8.84
N CYS A 86 3.42 -6.11 8.56
CA CYS A 86 2.22 -6.00 9.39
C CYS A 86 1.14 -7.03 9.08
N LYS A 87 1.06 -7.53 7.83
CA LYS A 87 0.06 -8.56 7.48
C LYS A 87 0.22 -9.81 8.37
N PRO A 88 -0.85 -10.53 8.73
CA PRO A 88 -2.23 -10.39 8.27
C PRO A 88 -3.04 -9.29 8.99
N GLU A 89 -2.48 -8.65 10.02
CA GLU A 89 -3.14 -7.53 10.68
C GLU A 89 -3.26 -6.33 9.73
N ALA A 90 -4.04 -5.31 10.13
CA ALA A 90 -4.22 -4.10 9.34
C ALA A 90 -2.86 -3.49 8.96
N CYS A 91 -2.71 -3.14 7.67
CA CYS A 91 -1.45 -2.70 7.12
C CYS A 91 -1.63 -1.37 6.38
N HIS A 92 -0.62 -0.49 6.46
CA HIS A 92 -0.63 0.74 5.68
C HIS A 92 -0.61 0.49 4.16
N GLY A 93 -0.10 -0.68 3.74
CA GLY A 93 -0.18 -1.13 2.35
C GLY A 93 -1.61 -1.31 1.85
N ASP A 94 -2.57 -1.58 2.75
CA ASP A 94 -3.98 -1.68 2.38
C ASP A 94 -4.54 -0.32 1.93
N ILE A 95 -4.04 0.78 2.50
CA ILE A 95 -4.37 2.14 2.06
C ILE A 95 -3.83 2.42 0.66
N LEU A 96 -2.62 1.97 0.34
CA LEU A 96 -2.06 2.13 -1.01
C LEU A 96 -2.90 1.38 -2.05
N VAL A 97 -3.36 0.16 -1.73
CA VAL A 97 -4.25 -0.63 -2.60
C VAL A 97 -5.63 0.03 -2.74
N LYS A 98 -6.17 0.59 -1.65
CA LYS A 98 -7.42 1.36 -1.67
C LYS A 98 -7.31 2.56 -2.62
N LEU A 99 -6.29 3.40 -2.44
CA LEU A 99 -6.09 4.61 -3.26
C LEU A 99 -5.85 4.28 -4.74
N LEU A 100 -5.16 3.17 -5.05
CA LEU A 100 -5.03 2.68 -6.43
C LEU A 100 -6.38 2.35 -7.07
N THR A 101 -7.31 1.79 -6.30
CA THR A 101 -8.64 1.42 -6.78
C THR A 101 -9.53 2.65 -6.98
N GLU A 102 -9.42 3.64 -6.09
CA GLU A 102 -10.15 4.92 -6.18
C GLU A 102 -9.63 5.81 -7.33
N ALA A 103 -8.33 5.82 -7.59
CA ALA A 103 -7.74 6.59 -8.68
C ALA A 103 -8.04 6.04 -10.10
N THR A 104 -8.67 4.86 -10.20
CA THR A 104 -9.04 4.23 -11.47
C THR A 104 -10.54 4.42 -11.80
N GLN A 105 -11.24 5.32 -11.10
CA GLN A 105 -12.64 5.68 -11.33
C GLN A 105 -12.80 6.90 -12.25
#